data_AF-A0A2V7TSC9-F1
#
_entry.id   AF-A0A2V7TSC9-F1
#
_cell.length_a   1.000
_cell.length_b   1.000
_cell.length_c   1.000
_cell.angle_alpha   90.00
_cell.angle_beta   90.00
_cell.angle_gamma   90.00
#
_symmetry.space_group_name_H-M   'P 1'
#
loop_
_entity.id
_entity.type
_entity.pdbx_description
1 polymer ?
#
loop_
_entity_poly.entity_id
_entity_poly.type
_entity_poly.pdbx_seq_one_letter_code
_entity_poly.pdbx_strand_id
1 'polypeptide(L)'
;MWRSTWAGPRVVQPSESPSKDRPSTAPALAVGIPAILILAVLPFLRVGDGTSIPKLSLFLGRFHPTLLHLPVALLLLALLLELVRLPGLRRVVPSFPSTVLDSVLWLAALTGFATALAGWLLSHEGGYDAGLLDQHLWSGVATGIGAFACVLVRSFAKMRPDQAVLHRLGPALVVGTCGTMLVAAHFGGSLTHGEGYLTEYAPTPIRLLAGLPIPRDRSRERLTPIAEREAFDGVALRIFENHCTACHNPGKLKGNLKLDTYEGVLAGGQSGPVVRAGDPGSSELLKRVHLPLEDKAHMPPKGKTPLTDDEMAVLAWWIEAGVPKSGTLKARNAPVEIRVAFSRTLPEGERRVVEELQNRQASEYEATLKGLRASVPGSLRAILPGERDLEYTAAIAGTSFGDAELQKLGSVGGDLLWLDLSRTGVTDAGLKVLAKMPKLERLDLRGTAVGDDGVRALASLSNLQTLSLYGTWVTDAGLESLRGLPSLRRVYVGGTKVTEPGRDALRKARPQLLMTP
;
A
#
# COMPACT_ATOMS: atom_id res chain seq x y z
N MET A 1 52.39 -70.41 -54.69
CA MET A 1 53.12 -69.38 -55.45
C MET A 1 53.38 -68.22 -54.49
N TRP A 2 54.58 -68.05 -53.90
CA TRP A 2 55.73 -67.37 -54.50
C TRP A 2 55.28 -66.05 -55.14
N ARG A 3 55.43 -64.89 -54.50
CA ARG A 3 56.59 -63.97 -54.57
C ARG A 3 56.06 -62.60 -54.06
N SER A 4 56.79 -61.62 -53.56
CA SER A 4 58.19 -61.43 -53.15
C SER A 4 58.25 -59.94 -52.77
N THR A 5 58.48 -59.58 -51.51
CA THR A 5 59.76 -59.08 -50.97
C THR A 5 60.16 -57.63 -51.28
N TRP A 6 60.76 -57.05 -50.24
CA TRP A 6 61.80 -56.01 -50.20
C TRP A 6 61.37 -54.56 -49.92
N ALA A 7 61.45 -54.28 -48.62
CA ALA A 7 61.57 -52.99 -47.98
C ALA A 7 62.85 -52.24 -48.40
N GLY A 8 62.72 -50.93 -48.63
CA GLY A 8 63.81 -49.97 -48.54
C GLY A 8 63.97 -49.44 -47.10
N PRO A 9 65.16 -49.00 -46.69
CA PRO A 9 65.44 -48.63 -45.32
C PRO A 9 64.75 -47.30 -44.95
N ARG A 10 63.94 -47.30 -43.89
CA ARG A 10 63.47 -46.05 -43.27
C ARG A 10 64.65 -45.41 -42.54
N VAL A 11 65.03 -44.24 -43.03
CA VAL A 11 65.88 -43.27 -42.32
C VAL A 11 65.26 -43.03 -40.94
N VAL A 12 66.00 -43.40 -39.89
CA VAL A 12 65.67 -43.04 -38.51
C VAL A 12 65.99 -41.56 -38.33
N GLN A 13 64.94 -40.73 -38.25
CA GLN A 13 65.06 -39.36 -37.77
C GLN A 13 65.17 -39.38 -36.23
N PRO A 14 66.01 -38.53 -35.61
CA PRO A 14 66.22 -38.54 -34.16
C PRO A 14 64.98 -38.02 -33.42
N SER A 15 64.75 -38.59 -32.23
CA SER A 15 63.68 -38.21 -31.30
C SER A 15 63.71 -36.72 -30.95
N GLU A 16 62.63 -36.01 -31.28
CA GLU A 16 62.36 -34.69 -30.71
C GLU A 16 62.15 -34.81 -29.19
N SER A 17 62.87 -33.99 -28.44
CA SER A 17 62.68 -33.76 -27.01
C SER A 17 61.25 -33.25 -26.70
N PRO A 18 60.62 -33.62 -25.58
CA PRO A 18 59.28 -33.15 -25.25
C PRO A 18 59.30 -31.64 -24.97
N SER A 19 58.54 -30.87 -25.74
CA SER A 19 58.41 -29.43 -25.60
C SER A 19 57.73 -29.04 -24.29
N LYS A 20 58.23 -27.93 -23.73
CA LYS A 20 57.74 -27.20 -22.56
C LYS A 20 56.33 -26.64 -22.81
N ASP A 21 55.28 -27.34 -22.41
CA ASP A 21 53.95 -26.73 -22.21
C ASP A 21 53.20 -27.48 -21.11
N ARG A 22 53.73 -27.44 -19.87
CA ARG A 22 52.94 -27.86 -18.70
C ARG A 22 52.01 -26.71 -18.29
N PRO A 23 50.72 -26.95 -18.06
CA PRO A 23 49.81 -25.92 -17.58
C PRO A 23 50.30 -25.35 -16.24
N SER A 24 50.49 -24.03 -16.17
CA SER A 24 50.99 -23.34 -14.97
C SER A 24 49.86 -22.88 -14.04
N THR A 25 50.02 -23.09 -12.73
CA THR A 25 49.15 -22.51 -11.69
C THR A 25 49.60 -21.14 -11.20
N ALA A 26 50.77 -20.67 -11.63
CA ALA A 26 51.33 -19.39 -11.19
C ALA A 26 50.34 -18.22 -11.27
N PRO A 27 49.59 -17.99 -12.37
CA PRO A 27 48.62 -16.90 -12.41
C PRO A 27 47.43 -17.10 -11.46
N ALA A 28 46.95 -18.34 -11.31
CA ALA A 28 45.85 -18.67 -10.39
C ALA A 28 46.22 -18.38 -8.93
N LEU A 29 47.45 -18.72 -8.52
CA LEU A 29 47.95 -18.43 -7.19
C LEU A 29 48.28 -16.94 -6.98
N ALA A 30 48.97 -16.32 -7.94
CA ALA A 30 49.42 -14.94 -7.84
C ALA A 30 48.27 -13.92 -7.81
N VAL A 31 47.16 -14.20 -8.49
CA VAL A 31 45.99 -13.31 -8.52
C VAL A 31 44.88 -13.81 -7.60
N GLY A 32 44.59 -15.11 -7.61
CA GLY A 32 43.43 -15.67 -6.92
C GLY A 32 43.54 -15.64 -5.41
N ILE A 33 44.70 -16.00 -4.83
CA ILE A 33 44.87 -15.99 -3.37
C ILE A 33 44.75 -14.56 -2.80
N PRO A 34 45.48 -13.55 -3.32
CA PRO A 34 45.32 -12.18 -2.84
C PRO A 34 43.88 -11.66 -2.98
N ALA A 35 43.20 -11.94 -4.10
CA ALA A 35 41.81 -11.52 -4.30
C ALA A 35 40.86 -12.14 -3.26
N ILE A 36 41.01 -13.45 -2.97
CA ILE A 36 40.22 -14.13 -1.93
C ILE A 36 40.47 -13.49 -0.55
N LEU A 37 41.73 -13.22 -0.20
CA LEU A 37 42.08 -12.61 1.08
C LEU A 37 41.49 -11.21 1.21
N ILE A 38 41.58 -10.39 0.16
CA ILE A 38 40.95 -9.06 0.14
C ILE A 38 39.44 -9.19 0.35
N LEU A 39 38.76 -10.03 -0.43
CA LEU A 39 37.31 -10.23 -0.31
C LEU A 39 36.89 -10.72 1.08
N ALA A 40 37.68 -11.61 1.71
CA ALA A 40 37.40 -12.13 3.04
C ALA A 40 37.54 -11.06 4.14
N VAL A 41 38.42 -10.08 3.95
CA VAL A 41 38.67 -9.00 4.92
C VAL A 41 37.71 -7.82 4.74
N LEU A 42 37.27 -7.53 3.50
CA LEU A 42 36.43 -6.38 3.18
C LEU A 42 35.22 -6.17 4.12
N PRO A 43 34.41 -7.19 4.48
CA PRO A 43 33.28 -7.00 5.39
C PRO A 43 33.65 -6.40 6.75
N PHE A 44 34.82 -6.77 7.28
CA PHE A 44 35.28 -6.30 8.59
C PHE A 44 35.86 -4.89 8.56
N LEU A 45 36.20 -4.38 7.37
CA LEU A 45 36.71 -3.01 7.19
C LEU A 45 35.59 -2.00 6.96
N ARG A 46 34.34 -2.44 6.85
CA ARG A 46 33.19 -1.54 6.68
C ARG A 46 33.01 -0.71 7.94
N VAL A 47 33.02 0.62 7.78
CA VAL A 47 32.76 1.55 8.88
C VAL A 47 31.26 1.84 8.94
N GLY A 48 30.71 1.93 10.15
CA GLY A 48 29.27 2.11 10.39
C GLY A 48 28.67 3.36 9.73
N ASP A 49 27.34 3.40 9.65
CA ASP A 49 26.58 4.44 8.95
C ASP A 49 26.98 5.87 9.40
N GLY A 50 27.24 6.76 8.43
CA GLY A 50 27.45 8.19 8.67
C GLY A 50 28.90 8.68 8.70
N THR A 51 29.90 7.80 8.58
CA THR A 51 31.29 8.26 8.34
C THR A 51 31.46 8.70 6.88
N SER A 52 31.88 9.95 6.66
CA SER A 52 32.08 10.50 5.33
C SER A 52 33.29 9.88 4.65
N ILE A 53 33.08 8.87 3.81
CA ILE A 53 34.11 8.40 2.86
C ILE A 53 34.32 9.43 1.73
N PRO A 54 35.48 9.41 1.05
CA PRO A 54 35.74 10.32 -0.06
C PRO A 54 34.64 10.27 -1.14
N LYS A 55 34.24 11.41 -1.70
CA LYS A 55 33.18 11.48 -2.73
C LYS A 55 33.47 10.59 -3.95
N LEU A 56 34.75 10.44 -4.30
CA LEU A 56 35.18 9.54 -5.37
C LEU A 56 34.82 8.07 -5.07
N SER A 57 34.95 7.64 -3.82
CA SER A 57 34.59 6.30 -3.38
C SER A 57 33.09 6.02 -3.57
N LEU A 58 32.23 6.97 -3.18
CA LEU A 58 30.78 6.88 -3.42
C LEU A 58 30.44 6.90 -4.91
N PHE A 59 31.11 7.76 -5.69
CA PHE A 59 30.94 7.80 -7.14
C PHE A 59 31.27 6.45 -7.80
N LEU A 60 32.39 5.84 -7.44
CA LEU A 60 32.79 4.52 -7.93
C LEU A 60 31.83 3.42 -7.46
N GLY A 61 31.36 3.49 -6.22
CA GLY A 61 30.42 2.52 -5.67
C GLY A 61 29.09 2.47 -6.44
N ARG A 62 28.62 3.61 -6.95
CA ARG A 62 27.38 3.69 -7.75
C ARG A 62 27.41 2.91 -9.06
N PHE A 63 28.58 2.45 -9.52
CA PHE A 63 28.69 1.54 -10.66
C PHE A 63 28.38 0.07 -10.31
N HIS A 64 28.20 -0.29 -9.04
CA HIS A 64 27.89 -1.65 -8.62
C HIS A 64 26.70 -2.26 -9.38
N PRO A 65 25.53 -1.60 -9.52
CA PRO A 65 24.41 -2.12 -10.30
C PRO A 65 24.74 -2.33 -11.79
N THR A 66 25.62 -1.50 -12.36
CA THR A 66 26.02 -1.64 -13.76
C THR A 66 27.01 -2.80 -13.94
N LEU A 67 27.96 -2.94 -13.01
CA LEU A 67 29.00 -3.97 -13.07
C LEU A 67 28.45 -5.37 -12.79
N LEU A 68 27.41 -5.53 -11.97
CA LEU A 68 26.92 -6.85 -11.55
C LEU A 68 26.39 -7.73 -12.69
N HIS A 69 25.94 -7.15 -13.80
CA HIS A 69 25.38 -7.92 -14.91
C HIS A 69 26.42 -8.83 -15.57
N LEU A 70 27.69 -8.41 -15.59
CA LEU A 70 28.77 -9.13 -16.24
C LEU A 70 29.16 -10.43 -15.51
N PRO A 71 29.55 -10.43 -14.22
CA PRO A 71 29.88 -11.66 -13.49
C PRO A 71 28.68 -12.59 -13.38
N VAL A 72 27.45 -12.07 -13.24
CA VAL A 72 26.25 -12.92 -13.21
C VAL A 72 26.07 -13.68 -14.51
N ALA A 73 26.14 -12.99 -15.65
CA ALA A 73 26.01 -13.62 -16.97
C ALA A 73 27.13 -14.65 -17.21
N LEU A 74 28.37 -14.34 -16.81
CA LEU A 74 29.52 -15.22 -17.00
C LEU A 74 29.48 -16.46 -16.09
N LEU A 75 29.00 -16.34 -14.84
CA LEU A 75 28.81 -17.49 -13.95
C LEU A 75 27.69 -18.41 -14.45
N LEU A 76 26.58 -17.85 -14.93
CA LEU A 76 25.52 -18.63 -15.56
C LEU A 76 26.01 -19.32 -16.83
N LEU A 77 26.79 -18.63 -17.66
CA LEU A 77 27.44 -19.23 -18.82
C LEU A 77 28.40 -20.35 -18.41
N ALA A 78 29.21 -20.17 -17.37
CA ALA A 78 30.10 -21.20 -16.85
C ALA A 78 29.33 -22.44 -16.37
N LEU A 79 28.19 -22.23 -15.68
CA LEU A 79 27.30 -23.31 -15.27
C LEU A 79 26.73 -24.07 -16.48
N LEU A 80 26.24 -23.37 -17.51
CA LEU A 80 25.76 -23.99 -18.74
C LEU A 80 26.86 -24.81 -19.43
N LEU A 81 28.07 -24.26 -19.52
CA LEU A 81 29.23 -24.96 -20.10
C LEU A 81 29.61 -26.22 -19.29
N GLU A 82 29.49 -26.21 -17.97
CA GLU A 82 29.69 -27.42 -17.15
C GLU A 82 28.54 -28.44 -17.33
N LEU A 83 27.28 -27.99 -17.43
CA LEU A 83 26.13 -28.87 -17.64
C LEU A 83 26.19 -29.62 -18.97
N VAL A 84 26.65 -28.96 -20.03
CA VAL A 84 26.82 -29.58 -21.36
C VAL A 84 27.87 -30.69 -21.35
N ARG A 85 28.80 -30.69 -20.39
CA ARG A 85 29.82 -31.75 -20.23
C ARG A 85 29.28 -33.00 -19.54
N LEU A 86 28.05 -32.95 -19.02
CA LEU A 86 27.41 -34.12 -18.43
C LEU A 86 27.21 -35.23 -19.50
N PRO A 87 27.37 -36.52 -19.14
CA PRO A 87 27.36 -37.62 -20.10
C PRO A 87 26.12 -37.69 -21.00
N GLY A 88 24.97 -37.22 -20.52
CA GLY A 88 23.72 -37.18 -21.27
C GLY A 88 23.68 -36.09 -22.35
N LEU A 89 24.06 -34.85 -22.00
CA LEU A 89 24.01 -33.70 -22.93
C LEU A 89 25.20 -33.67 -23.89
N ARG A 90 26.34 -34.24 -23.51
CA ARG A 90 27.56 -34.31 -24.32
C ARG A 90 27.36 -35.03 -25.67
N ARG A 91 26.29 -35.83 -25.80
CA ARG A 91 25.94 -36.53 -27.05
C ARG A 91 25.28 -35.61 -28.09
N VAL A 92 24.71 -34.49 -27.65
CA VAL A 92 23.88 -33.60 -28.50
C VAL A 92 24.61 -32.31 -28.84
N VAL A 93 25.49 -31.83 -27.96
CA VAL A 93 26.21 -30.56 -28.14
C VAL A 93 27.66 -30.82 -28.57
N PRO A 94 28.17 -30.13 -29.61
CA PRO A 94 29.57 -30.24 -30.02
C PRO A 94 30.54 -29.94 -28.87
N SER A 95 31.64 -30.68 -28.82
CA SER A 95 32.70 -30.43 -27.83
C SER A 95 33.40 -29.11 -28.13
N PHE A 96 33.63 -28.32 -27.08
CA PHE A 96 34.34 -27.05 -27.15
C PHE A 96 35.66 -27.11 -26.35
N PRO A 97 36.66 -26.27 -26.69
CA PRO A 97 37.94 -26.25 -25.98
C PRO A 97 37.77 -25.97 -24.49
N SER A 98 38.56 -26.65 -23.64
CA SER A 98 38.52 -26.44 -22.19
C SER A 98 38.88 -25.03 -21.76
N THR A 99 39.68 -24.35 -22.59
CA THR A 99 40.12 -22.95 -22.48
C THR A 99 38.95 -21.96 -22.49
N VAL A 100 37.86 -22.25 -23.20
CA VAL A 100 36.68 -21.35 -23.23
C VAL A 100 36.11 -21.19 -21.83
N LEU A 101 35.90 -22.30 -21.13
CA LEU A 101 35.38 -22.29 -19.76
C LEU A 101 36.39 -21.67 -18.78
N ASP A 102 37.70 -21.87 -18.98
CA ASP A 102 38.72 -21.21 -18.16
C ASP A 102 38.66 -19.69 -18.30
N SER A 103 38.57 -19.19 -19.54
CA SER A 103 38.47 -17.75 -19.82
C SER A 103 37.19 -17.15 -19.24
N VAL A 104 36.06 -17.86 -19.34
CA VAL A 104 34.79 -17.43 -18.75
C VAL A 104 34.90 -17.35 -17.21
N LEU A 105 35.47 -18.35 -16.55
CA LEU A 105 35.64 -18.34 -15.09
C LEU A 105 36.60 -17.25 -14.61
N TRP A 106 37.69 -17.01 -15.34
CA TRP A 106 38.60 -15.90 -15.03
C TRP A 106 37.93 -14.54 -15.18
N LEU A 107 37.20 -14.32 -16.27
CA LEU A 107 36.48 -13.07 -16.49
C LEU A 107 35.39 -12.89 -15.44
N ALA A 108 34.66 -13.95 -15.07
CA ALA A 108 33.68 -13.95 -13.99
C ALA A 108 34.32 -13.57 -12.64
N ALA A 109 35.47 -14.14 -12.30
CA ALA A 109 36.16 -13.88 -11.03
C ALA A 109 36.67 -12.44 -10.94
N LEU A 110 37.31 -11.93 -12.00
CA LEU A 110 37.84 -10.55 -12.03
C LEU A 110 36.74 -9.50 -12.01
N THR A 111 35.68 -9.71 -12.79
CA THR A 111 34.53 -8.79 -12.81
C THR A 111 33.70 -8.90 -11.53
N GLY A 112 33.59 -10.10 -10.96
CA GLY A 112 32.97 -10.33 -9.66
C GLY A 112 33.70 -9.63 -8.52
N PHE A 113 35.04 -9.61 -8.55
CA PHE A 113 35.86 -8.85 -7.61
C PHE A 113 35.57 -7.34 -7.71
N ALA A 114 35.58 -6.79 -8.92
CA ALA A 114 35.29 -5.37 -9.15
C ALA A 114 33.88 -5.00 -8.70
N THR A 115 32.89 -5.85 -8.99
CA THR A 115 31.50 -5.69 -8.52
C THR A 115 31.41 -5.72 -7.00
N ALA A 116 32.05 -6.68 -6.33
CA ALA A 116 32.04 -6.77 -4.87
C ALA A 116 32.70 -5.56 -4.20
N LEU A 117 33.82 -5.07 -4.75
CA LEU A 117 34.49 -3.86 -4.27
C LEU A 117 33.60 -2.61 -4.46
N ALA A 118 32.98 -2.45 -5.62
CA ALA A 118 32.04 -1.35 -5.86
C ALA A 118 30.83 -1.42 -4.91
N GLY A 119 30.30 -2.62 -4.64
CA GLY A 119 29.20 -2.82 -3.69
C GLY A 119 29.58 -2.47 -2.26
N TRP A 120 30.79 -2.85 -1.84
CA TRP A 120 31.34 -2.44 -0.54
C TRP A 120 31.49 -0.92 -0.43
N LEU A 121 31.99 -0.24 -1.47
CA LEU A 121 32.05 1.22 -1.49
C LEU A 121 30.65 1.86 -1.39
N LEU A 122 29.67 1.31 -2.11
CA LEU A 122 28.28 1.76 -2.10
C LEU A 122 27.60 1.57 -0.74
N SER A 123 27.95 0.52 -0.01
CA SER A 123 27.37 0.20 1.32
C SER A 123 27.57 1.31 2.37
N HIS A 124 28.51 2.24 2.14
CA HIS A 124 28.78 3.39 3.00
C HIS A 124 27.88 4.60 2.70
N GLU A 125 27.03 4.55 1.66
CA GLU A 125 26.02 5.60 1.41
C GLU A 125 24.95 5.65 2.52
N GLY A 126 24.76 4.54 3.24
CA GLY A 126 23.81 4.41 4.36
C GLY A 126 22.34 4.33 3.92
N GLY A 127 21.44 4.17 4.90
CA GLY A 127 19.98 4.15 4.67
C GLY A 127 19.41 2.82 4.19
N TYR A 128 20.20 1.75 4.30
CA TYR A 128 19.77 0.36 4.09
C TYR A 128 19.48 -0.30 5.44
N ASP A 129 18.60 -1.29 5.46
CA ASP A 129 18.47 -2.16 6.64
C ASP A 129 19.79 -2.90 6.90
N ALA A 130 20.29 -2.81 8.14
CA ALA A 130 21.59 -3.36 8.50
C ALA A 130 21.65 -4.89 8.35
N GLY A 131 20.57 -5.59 8.73
CA GLY A 131 20.49 -7.05 8.62
C GLY A 131 20.47 -7.53 7.18
N LEU A 132 19.62 -6.93 6.34
CA LEU A 132 19.57 -7.24 4.90
C LEU A 132 20.87 -6.91 4.19
N LEU A 133 21.49 -5.78 4.54
CA LEU A 133 22.75 -5.37 3.94
C LEU A 133 23.88 -6.33 4.31
N ASP A 134 23.95 -6.80 5.55
CA ASP A 134 24.94 -7.78 5.97
C ASP A 134 24.74 -9.13 5.25
N GLN A 135 23.48 -9.58 5.11
CA GLN A 135 23.15 -10.80 4.35
C GLN A 135 23.57 -10.67 2.87
N HIS A 136 23.31 -9.53 2.24
CA HIS A 136 23.73 -9.27 0.86
C HIS A 136 25.26 -9.18 0.73
N LEU A 137 25.93 -8.51 1.66
CA LEU A 137 27.38 -8.33 1.68
C LEU A 137 28.10 -9.69 1.76
N TRP A 138 27.71 -10.54 2.71
CA TRP A 138 28.32 -11.85 2.90
C TRP A 138 28.06 -12.81 1.74
N SER A 139 26.85 -12.81 1.19
CA SER A 139 26.53 -13.64 0.02
C SER A 139 27.25 -13.17 -1.25
N GLY A 140 27.44 -11.85 -1.43
CA GLY A 140 28.27 -11.29 -2.49
C GLY A 140 29.76 -11.67 -2.36
N VAL A 141 30.32 -11.57 -1.15
CA VAL A 141 31.70 -11.99 -0.86
C VAL A 141 31.89 -13.49 -1.10
N ALA A 142 30.96 -14.33 -0.62
CA ALA A 142 31.00 -15.77 -0.86
C ALA A 142 31.00 -16.11 -2.36
N THR A 143 30.23 -15.37 -3.16
CA THR A 143 30.19 -15.53 -4.63
C THR A 143 31.53 -15.15 -5.27
N GLY A 144 32.14 -14.04 -4.86
CA GLY A 144 33.46 -13.62 -5.37
C GLY A 144 34.56 -14.61 -5.00
N ILE A 145 34.59 -15.09 -3.75
CA ILE A 145 35.53 -16.12 -3.30
C ILE A 145 35.31 -17.42 -4.07
N GLY A 146 34.05 -17.85 -4.23
CA GLY A 146 33.68 -19.04 -5.00
C GLY A 146 34.17 -18.99 -6.44
N ALA A 147 34.06 -17.83 -7.11
CA ALA A 147 34.55 -17.65 -8.47
C ALA A 147 36.08 -17.84 -8.59
N PHE A 148 36.88 -17.27 -7.67
CA PHE A 148 38.33 -17.52 -7.65
C PHE A 148 38.68 -18.95 -7.22
N ALA A 149 37.91 -19.55 -6.31
CA ALA A 149 38.09 -20.94 -5.93
C ALA A 149 37.84 -21.89 -7.11
N CYS A 150 36.84 -21.63 -7.96
CA CYS A 150 36.62 -22.34 -9.23
C CYS A 150 37.86 -22.30 -10.14
N VAL A 151 38.45 -21.10 -10.29
CA VAL A 151 39.68 -20.91 -11.08
C VAL A 151 40.86 -21.69 -10.50
N LEU A 152 41.07 -21.63 -9.18
CA LEU A 152 42.14 -22.33 -8.47
C LEU A 152 42.00 -23.85 -8.62
N VAL A 153 40.85 -24.41 -8.22
CA VAL A 153 40.59 -25.86 -8.27
C VAL A 153 40.79 -26.41 -9.67
N ARG A 154 40.30 -25.68 -10.69
CA ARG A 154 40.44 -26.10 -12.08
C ARG A 154 41.89 -26.02 -12.58
N SER A 155 42.65 -25.02 -12.15
CA SER A 155 44.07 -24.91 -12.47
C SER A 155 44.87 -26.05 -11.83
N PHE A 156 44.54 -26.44 -10.59
CA PHE A 156 45.13 -27.60 -9.93
C PHE A 156 44.73 -28.93 -10.58
N ALA A 157 43.47 -29.10 -10.98
CA ALA A 157 42.98 -30.29 -11.66
C ALA A 157 43.74 -30.56 -12.98
N LYS A 158 44.16 -29.51 -13.69
CA LYS A 158 45.01 -29.65 -14.89
C LYS A 158 46.44 -30.11 -14.60
N MET A 159 47.00 -29.72 -13.46
CA MET A 159 48.35 -30.17 -13.05
C MET A 159 48.36 -31.56 -12.44
N ARG A 160 47.26 -31.97 -11.81
CA ARG A 160 47.10 -33.27 -11.11
C ARG A 160 45.96 -34.09 -11.72
N PRO A 161 46.13 -34.58 -12.97
CA PRO A 161 45.09 -35.32 -13.68
C PRO A 161 44.74 -36.67 -13.01
N ASP A 162 45.63 -37.18 -12.15
CA ASP A 162 45.45 -38.39 -11.35
C ASP A 162 44.44 -38.21 -10.20
N GLN A 163 44.16 -36.98 -9.79
CA GLN A 163 43.27 -36.69 -8.67
C GLN A 163 41.81 -36.50 -9.14
N ALA A 164 41.10 -37.61 -9.29
CA ALA A 164 39.68 -37.62 -9.70
C ALA A 164 38.77 -36.73 -8.84
N VAL A 165 39.13 -36.51 -7.57
CA VAL A 165 38.40 -35.61 -6.65
C VAL A 165 38.39 -34.16 -7.16
N LEU A 166 39.52 -33.64 -7.67
CA LEU A 166 39.60 -32.26 -8.16
C LEU A 166 38.71 -32.03 -9.39
N HIS A 167 38.60 -33.05 -10.26
CA HIS A 167 37.74 -33.00 -11.44
C HIS A 167 36.24 -33.04 -11.10
N ARG A 168 35.86 -33.65 -9.97
CA ARG A 168 34.47 -33.63 -9.48
C ARG A 168 34.15 -32.35 -8.69
N LEU A 169 35.14 -31.82 -7.98
CA LEU A 169 35.00 -30.61 -7.16
C LEU A 169 34.74 -29.36 -8.02
N GLY A 170 35.38 -29.25 -9.19
CA GLY A 170 35.23 -28.09 -10.08
C GLY A 170 33.76 -27.78 -10.44
N PRO A 171 33.02 -28.70 -11.07
CA PRO A 171 31.60 -28.48 -11.40
C PRO A 171 30.71 -28.25 -10.17
N ALA A 172 30.95 -28.98 -9.07
CA ALA A 172 30.21 -28.80 -7.83
C ALA A 172 30.41 -27.38 -7.24
N LEU A 173 31.64 -26.85 -7.35
CA LEU A 173 31.97 -25.51 -6.87
C LEU A 173 31.35 -24.42 -7.76
N VAL A 174 31.25 -24.63 -9.07
CA VAL A 174 30.50 -23.74 -9.98
C VAL A 174 29.03 -23.69 -9.59
N VAL A 175 28.41 -24.85 -9.35
CA VAL A 175 27.00 -24.93 -8.88
C VAL A 175 26.84 -24.20 -7.55
N GLY A 176 27.72 -24.45 -6.58
CA GLY A 176 27.69 -23.77 -5.28
C GLY A 176 27.84 -22.26 -5.40
N THR A 177 28.76 -21.78 -6.25
CA THR A 177 28.98 -20.35 -6.51
C THR A 177 27.77 -19.70 -7.17
N CYS A 178 27.11 -20.38 -8.11
CA CYS A 178 25.84 -19.91 -8.67
C CYS A 178 24.73 -19.88 -7.60
N GLY A 179 24.72 -20.82 -6.67
CA GLY A 179 23.80 -20.81 -5.53
C GLY A 179 23.99 -19.58 -4.64
N THR A 180 25.23 -19.27 -4.24
CA THR A 180 25.50 -18.06 -3.44
C THR A 180 25.20 -16.78 -4.23
N MET A 181 25.43 -16.78 -5.55
CA MET A 181 25.09 -15.67 -6.44
C MET A 181 23.57 -15.41 -6.46
N LEU A 182 22.74 -16.46 -6.49
CA LEU A 182 21.28 -16.32 -6.43
C LEU A 182 20.82 -15.75 -5.09
N VAL A 183 21.44 -16.18 -3.98
CA VAL A 183 21.19 -15.63 -2.65
C VAL A 183 21.57 -14.14 -2.59
N ALA A 184 22.74 -13.78 -3.13
CA ALA A 184 23.17 -12.39 -3.24
C ALA A 184 22.21 -11.55 -4.09
N ALA A 185 21.74 -12.10 -5.21
CA ALA A 185 20.76 -11.45 -6.09
C ALA A 185 19.41 -11.23 -5.37
N HIS A 186 18.95 -12.19 -4.57
CA HIS A 186 17.74 -12.05 -3.77
C HIS A 186 17.84 -10.87 -2.80
N PHE A 187 18.86 -10.84 -1.94
CA PHE A 187 19.04 -9.77 -0.97
C PHE A 187 19.35 -8.41 -1.63
N GLY A 188 20.07 -8.40 -2.76
CA GLY A 188 20.31 -7.19 -3.55
C GLY A 188 19.03 -6.61 -4.15
N GLY A 189 18.12 -7.48 -4.61
CA GLY A 189 16.77 -7.11 -5.02
C GLY A 189 15.98 -6.51 -3.85
N SER A 190 16.03 -7.12 -2.67
CA SER A 190 15.35 -6.63 -1.47
C SER A 190 15.86 -5.27 -0.98
N LEU A 191 17.17 -5.02 -1.04
CA LEU A 191 17.76 -3.71 -0.71
C LEU A 191 17.32 -2.59 -1.65
N THR A 192 17.03 -2.94 -2.91
CA THR A 192 16.70 -1.96 -3.96
C THR A 192 15.22 -1.71 -4.09
N HIS A 193 14.39 -2.75 -3.94
CA HIS A 193 12.94 -2.72 -4.18
C HIS A 193 12.10 -2.96 -2.92
N GLY A 194 12.72 -3.28 -1.78
CA GLY A 194 12.04 -3.60 -0.52
C GLY A 194 11.93 -5.09 -0.25
N GLU A 195 11.71 -5.45 1.02
CA GLU A 195 11.47 -6.84 1.40
C GLU A 195 10.23 -7.41 0.69
N GLY A 196 10.32 -8.68 0.28
CA GLY A 196 9.19 -9.36 -0.36
C GLY A 196 8.94 -9.00 -1.82
N TYR A 197 9.74 -8.14 -2.46
CA TYR A 197 9.58 -7.75 -3.88
C TYR A 197 9.43 -8.96 -4.83
N LEU A 198 10.32 -9.95 -4.74
CA LEU A 198 10.24 -11.17 -5.57
C LEU A 198 8.99 -12.01 -5.30
N THR A 199 8.40 -11.85 -4.13
CA THR A 199 7.22 -12.61 -3.69
C THR A 199 5.94 -11.79 -3.76
N GLU A 200 6.00 -10.51 -4.15
CA GLU A 200 4.85 -9.60 -4.23
C GLU A 200 3.77 -10.12 -5.17
N TYR A 201 4.18 -10.79 -6.25
CA TYR A 201 3.27 -11.41 -7.21
C TYR A 201 3.24 -12.94 -7.10
N ALA A 202 3.74 -13.51 -6.00
CA ALA A 202 3.69 -14.95 -5.80
C ALA A 202 2.22 -15.41 -5.76
N PRO A 203 1.85 -16.41 -6.58
CA PRO A 203 0.49 -16.96 -6.56
C PRO A 203 0.20 -17.64 -5.22
N THR A 204 -1.07 -17.67 -4.83
CA THR A 204 -1.54 -18.16 -3.51
C THR A 204 -0.94 -19.51 -3.10
N PRO A 205 -0.82 -20.52 -3.97
CA PRO A 205 -0.20 -21.79 -3.59
C PRO A 205 1.26 -21.64 -3.13
N ILE A 206 2.04 -20.79 -3.79
CA ILE A 206 3.44 -20.54 -3.45
C ILE A 206 3.54 -19.76 -2.14
N ARG A 207 2.63 -18.78 -1.92
CA ARG A 207 2.59 -18.02 -0.67
C ARG A 207 2.26 -18.88 0.53
N LEU A 208 1.27 -19.77 0.40
CA LEU A 208 0.90 -20.72 1.46
C LEU A 208 2.06 -21.65 1.79
N LEU A 209 2.75 -22.17 0.77
CA LEU A 209 3.92 -23.03 0.95
C LEU A 209 5.09 -22.29 1.61
N ALA A 210 5.27 -21.01 1.28
CA ALA A 210 6.34 -20.16 1.82
C ALA A 210 5.97 -19.46 3.15
N GLY A 211 4.78 -19.69 3.71
CA GLY A 211 4.33 -19.03 4.94
C GLY A 211 4.17 -17.50 4.80
N LEU A 212 4.00 -16.99 3.58
CA LEU A 212 3.88 -15.56 3.30
C LEU A 212 2.44 -15.07 3.49
N PRO A 213 2.24 -13.82 3.96
CA PRO A 213 0.92 -13.23 4.07
C PRO A 213 0.23 -13.16 2.70
N ILE A 214 -1.09 -13.41 2.68
CA ILE A 214 -1.90 -13.27 1.47
C ILE A 214 -2.12 -11.77 1.23
N PRO A 215 -1.74 -11.23 0.05
CA PRO A 215 -1.83 -9.81 -0.22
C PRO A 215 -3.29 -9.36 -0.19
N ARG A 216 -3.53 -8.12 0.27
CA ARG A 216 -4.87 -7.55 0.35
C ARG A 216 -5.52 -7.58 -1.04
N ASP A 217 -6.72 -8.16 -1.11
CA ASP A 217 -7.51 -8.17 -2.34
C ASP A 217 -8.02 -6.75 -2.66
N ARG A 218 -7.28 -6.03 -3.51
CA ARG A 218 -7.64 -4.69 -3.98
C ARG A 218 -8.86 -4.68 -4.91
N SER A 219 -9.41 -5.84 -5.30
CA SER A 219 -10.62 -5.90 -6.12
C SER A 219 -11.82 -5.33 -5.37
N ARG A 220 -11.93 -5.59 -4.06
CA ARG A 220 -12.97 -5.01 -3.20
C ARG A 220 -12.86 -3.49 -3.13
N GLU A 221 -11.64 -2.97 -2.97
CA GLU A 221 -11.39 -1.54 -2.88
C GLU A 221 -11.72 -0.82 -4.20
N ARG A 222 -11.36 -1.42 -5.34
CA ARG A 222 -11.69 -0.93 -6.69
C ARG A 222 -13.21 -0.78 -6.90
N LEU A 223 -14.00 -1.68 -6.31
CA LEU A 223 -15.47 -1.68 -6.39
C LEU A 223 -16.13 -0.83 -5.30
N THR A 224 -15.37 -0.34 -4.32
CA THR A 224 -15.92 0.47 -3.23
C THR A 224 -16.13 1.91 -3.69
N PRO A 225 -17.36 2.46 -3.59
CA PRO A 225 -17.63 3.86 -3.90
C PRO A 225 -16.70 4.79 -3.13
N ILE A 226 -16.28 5.91 -3.75
CA ILE A 226 -15.30 6.84 -3.15
C ILE A 226 -15.68 7.23 -1.72
N ALA A 227 -16.94 7.58 -1.49
CA ALA A 227 -17.42 8.02 -0.18
C ALA A 227 -17.31 6.94 0.91
N GLU A 228 -17.29 5.67 0.54
CA GLU A 228 -17.24 4.53 1.45
C GLU A 228 -15.82 3.98 1.64
N ARG A 229 -14.80 4.63 1.09
CA ARG A 229 -13.40 4.22 1.28
C ARG A 229 -12.87 4.67 2.63
N GLU A 230 -12.14 3.78 3.29
CA GLU A 230 -11.46 4.03 4.57
C GLU A 230 -10.42 5.14 4.42
N ALA A 231 -10.41 6.08 5.38
CA ALA A 231 -9.62 7.30 5.29
C ALA A 231 -8.09 7.07 5.21
N PHE A 232 -7.57 6.03 5.86
CA PHE A 232 -6.15 5.68 5.74
C PHE A 232 -5.91 4.63 4.65
N ASP A 233 -6.40 3.40 4.88
CA ASP A 233 -6.09 2.25 4.03
C ASP A 233 -6.53 2.46 2.57
N GLY A 234 -7.68 3.10 2.35
CA GLY A 234 -8.25 3.28 1.02
C GLY A 234 -7.88 4.58 0.31
N VAL A 235 -7.19 5.50 0.99
CA VAL A 235 -6.95 6.87 0.51
C VAL A 235 -5.50 7.29 0.75
N ALA A 236 -5.11 7.59 1.99
CA ALA A 236 -3.77 8.12 2.28
C ALA A 236 -2.65 7.10 1.98
N LEU A 237 -2.83 5.84 2.39
CA LEU A 237 -1.82 4.79 2.17
C LEU A 237 -1.55 4.57 0.68
N ARG A 238 -2.57 4.64 -0.17
CA ARG A 238 -2.43 4.49 -1.61
C ARG A 238 -1.51 5.55 -2.22
N ILE A 239 -1.63 6.80 -1.77
CA ILE A 239 -0.73 7.88 -2.22
C ILE A 239 0.70 7.60 -1.76
N PHE A 240 0.88 7.12 -0.52
CA PHE A 240 2.21 6.74 -0.03
C PHE A 240 2.82 5.57 -0.81
N GLU A 241 2.04 4.56 -1.14
CA GLU A 241 2.50 3.42 -1.95
C GLU A 241 2.97 3.84 -3.35
N ASN A 242 2.28 4.81 -3.95
CA ASN A 242 2.60 5.28 -5.30
C ASN A 242 3.87 6.16 -5.33
N HIS A 243 4.11 6.97 -4.29
CA HIS A 243 5.13 8.02 -4.34
C HIS A 243 6.24 7.90 -3.29
N CYS A 244 6.01 7.21 -2.18
CA CYS A 244 6.86 7.29 -0.99
C CYS A 244 7.53 5.98 -0.60
N THR A 245 6.81 4.86 -0.67
CA THR A 245 7.28 3.57 -0.15
C THR A 245 8.50 3.02 -0.90
N ALA A 246 8.78 3.46 -2.12
CA ALA A 246 10.02 3.08 -2.83
C ALA A 246 11.31 3.46 -2.08
N CYS A 247 11.26 4.40 -1.13
CA CYS A 247 12.39 4.81 -0.29
C CYS A 247 12.10 4.84 1.23
N HIS A 248 10.85 4.63 1.64
CA HIS A 248 10.37 4.70 3.02
C HIS A 248 9.59 3.42 3.38
N ASN A 249 10.28 2.29 3.36
CA ASN A 249 9.73 0.96 3.64
C ASN A 249 10.66 0.18 4.59
N PRO A 250 10.27 -1.00 5.09
CA PRO A 250 11.08 -1.76 6.05
C PRO A 250 12.49 -2.10 5.56
N GLY A 251 12.67 -2.37 4.27
CA GLY A 251 13.98 -2.69 3.68
C GLY A 251 14.83 -1.47 3.28
N LYS A 252 14.22 -0.27 3.22
CA LYS A 252 14.90 0.97 2.85
C LYS A 252 14.33 2.15 3.65
N LEU A 253 15.12 2.61 4.62
CA LEU A 253 14.70 3.56 5.65
C LEU A 253 15.40 4.92 5.47
N LYS A 254 15.18 5.57 4.33
CA LYS A 254 15.74 6.92 4.14
C LYS A 254 15.18 7.87 5.20
N GLY A 255 16.07 8.56 5.91
CA GLY A 255 15.69 9.44 7.01
C GLY A 255 15.04 8.72 8.19
N ASN A 256 15.27 7.41 8.37
CA ASN A 256 14.64 6.55 9.37
C ASN A 256 13.10 6.61 9.38
N LEU A 257 12.49 6.79 8.20
CA LEU A 257 11.05 7.01 8.05
C LEU A 257 10.40 5.82 7.33
N LYS A 258 9.26 5.36 7.86
CA LYS A 258 8.40 4.31 7.30
C LYS A 258 7.04 4.90 6.91
N LEU A 259 6.60 4.67 5.67
CA LEU A 259 5.33 5.20 5.14
C LEU A 259 4.42 4.09 4.56
N ASP A 260 4.75 2.83 4.83
CA ASP A 260 4.04 1.64 4.37
C ASP A 260 2.95 1.16 5.35
N THR A 261 2.93 1.70 6.57
CA THR A 261 1.97 1.35 7.64
C THR A 261 1.52 2.59 8.40
N TYR A 262 0.33 2.55 9.00
CA TYR A 262 -0.20 3.66 9.80
C TYR A 262 0.72 3.99 10.99
N GLU A 263 1.16 2.94 11.70
CA GLU A 263 2.06 3.04 12.84
C GLU A 263 3.41 3.61 12.43
N GLY A 264 3.93 3.22 11.26
CA GLY A 264 5.16 3.77 10.70
C GLY A 264 5.06 5.26 10.40
N VAL A 265 3.95 5.71 9.80
CA VAL A 265 3.70 7.12 9.52
C VAL A 265 3.69 7.94 10.81
N LEU A 266 2.98 7.48 11.84
CA LEU A 266 2.89 8.19 13.12
C LEU A 266 4.21 8.20 13.90
N ALA A 267 5.06 7.17 13.77
CA ALA A 267 6.36 7.13 14.43
C ALA A 267 7.31 8.25 13.94
N GLY A 268 7.12 8.74 12.70
CA GLY A 268 7.95 9.78 12.10
C GLY A 268 9.34 9.27 11.71
N GLY A 269 10.29 10.19 11.54
CA GLY A 269 11.66 9.87 11.14
C GLY A 269 12.71 10.69 11.88
N GLN A 270 13.92 10.76 11.32
CA GLN A 270 15.05 11.52 11.90
C GLN A 270 14.75 13.00 12.12
N SER A 271 13.86 13.59 11.31
CA SER A 271 13.43 14.98 11.44
C SER A 271 12.25 15.16 12.43
N GLY A 272 11.86 14.10 13.14
CA GLY A 272 10.71 14.09 14.05
C GLY A 272 9.42 13.63 13.36
N PRO A 273 8.24 14.06 13.87
CA PRO A 273 6.94 13.67 13.32
C PRO A 273 6.76 14.10 11.87
N VAL A 274 6.37 13.15 11.00
CA VAL A 274 6.14 13.42 9.58
C VAL A 274 4.77 14.08 9.34
N VAL A 275 3.78 13.72 10.16
CA VAL A 275 2.44 14.30 10.20
C VAL A 275 2.13 14.81 11.60
N ARG A 276 1.42 15.93 11.67
CA ARG A 276 0.92 16.54 12.91
C ARG A 276 -0.59 16.66 12.79
N ALA A 277 -1.31 15.85 13.57
CA ALA A 277 -2.76 15.79 13.50
C ALA A 277 -3.41 17.17 13.69
N GLY A 278 -4.31 17.53 12.77
CA GLY A 278 -4.98 18.82 12.76
C GLY A 278 -4.16 19.98 12.19
N ASP A 279 -2.89 19.77 11.83
CA ASP A 279 -2.01 20.85 11.34
C ASP A 279 -1.22 20.43 10.08
N PRO A 280 -1.85 20.57 8.90
CA PRO A 280 -1.19 20.31 7.62
C PRO A 280 0.03 21.20 7.39
N GLY A 281 -0.03 22.47 7.80
CA GLY A 281 1.03 23.46 7.53
C GLY A 281 2.31 23.19 8.30
N SER A 282 2.24 22.65 9.52
CA SER A 282 3.42 22.29 10.29
C SER A 282 3.93 20.86 10.04
N SER A 283 3.15 20.03 9.33
CA SER A 283 3.50 18.66 8.98
C SER A 283 4.65 18.59 7.98
N GLU A 284 5.72 17.88 8.33
CA GLU A 284 6.92 17.75 7.50
C GLU A 284 6.63 17.11 6.14
N LEU A 285 5.65 16.19 6.09
CA LEU A 285 5.16 15.57 4.86
C LEU A 285 4.80 16.63 3.81
N LEU A 286 3.91 17.58 4.18
CA LEU A 286 3.42 18.58 3.24
C LEU A 286 4.48 19.64 2.94
N LYS A 287 5.30 20.01 3.92
CA LYS A 287 6.41 20.94 3.69
C LYS A 287 7.33 20.42 2.59
N ARG A 288 7.71 19.14 2.62
CA ARG A 288 8.65 18.57 1.66
C ARG A 288 8.08 18.40 0.26
N VAL A 289 6.81 17.98 0.13
CA VAL A 289 6.18 17.82 -1.20
C VAL A 289 5.92 19.17 -1.88
N HIS A 290 5.79 20.26 -1.13
CA HIS A 290 5.60 21.62 -1.68
C HIS A 290 6.91 22.36 -1.99
N LEU A 291 8.07 21.81 -1.63
CA LEU A 291 9.35 22.43 -1.99
C LEU A 291 9.54 22.45 -3.52
N PRO A 292 10.31 23.39 -4.07
CA PRO A 292 10.70 23.34 -5.49
C PRO A 292 11.43 22.02 -5.80
N LEU A 293 11.21 21.46 -7.01
CA LEU A 293 11.82 20.19 -7.44
C LEU A 293 13.36 20.16 -7.41
N GLU A 294 13.99 21.33 -7.46
CA GLU A 294 15.45 21.48 -7.39
C GLU A 294 15.99 21.47 -5.95
N ASP A 295 15.11 21.59 -4.96
CA ASP A 295 15.50 21.52 -3.55
C ASP A 295 15.86 20.07 -3.18
N LYS A 296 16.98 19.90 -2.46
CA LYS A 296 17.45 18.58 -2.01
C LYS A 296 16.53 17.94 -0.97
N ALA A 297 15.77 18.74 -0.25
CA ALA A 297 14.78 18.29 0.73
C ALA A 297 13.41 18.01 0.09
N HIS A 298 13.21 18.35 -1.19
CA HIS A 298 11.98 18.01 -1.90
C HIS A 298 11.79 16.49 -1.95
N MET A 299 10.58 16.05 -1.65
CA MET A 299 10.19 14.65 -1.70
C MET A 299 8.92 14.52 -2.53
N PRO A 300 8.82 13.55 -3.46
CA PRO A 300 9.87 12.61 -3.87
C PRO A 300 11.07 13.32 -4.55
N PRO A 301 12.30 12.80 -4.42
CA PRO A 301 13.48 13.48 -4.95
C PRO A 301 13.45 13.58 -6.49
N LYS A 302 14.23 14.53 -7.04
CA LYS A 302 14.36 14.74 -8.49
C LYS A 302 14.56 13.42 -9.25
N GLY A 303 13.74 13.21 -10.30
CA GLY A 303 13.72 11.97 -11.11
C GLY A 303 12.69 10.93 -10.65
N LYS A 304 11.93 11.20 -9.57
CA LYS A 304 10.73 10.46 -9.20
C LYS A 304 9.48 11.27 -9.53
N THR A 305 8.34 10.58 -9.68
CA THR A 305 7.06 11.22 -10.00
C THR A 305 6.58 12.04 -8.81
N PRO A 306 6.47 13.37 -8.93
CA PRO A 306 5.95 14.22 -7.86
C PRO A 306 4.46 13.94 -7.64
N LEU A 307 3.94 14.34 -6.48
CA LEU A 307 2.51 14.32 -6.22
C LEU A 307 1.82 15.40 -7.04
N THR A 308 0.59 15.11 -7.44
CA THR A 308 -0.33 16.09 -8.04
C THR A 308 -0.97 16.98 -6.97
N ASP A 309 -1.52 18.12 -7.39
CA ASP A 309 -2.24 19.03 -6.49
C ASP A 309 -3.43 18.35 -5.81
N ASP A 310 -4.15 17.47 -6.53
CA ASP A 310 -5.26 16.68 -5.98
C ASP A 310 -4.77 15.71 -4.89
N GLU A 311 -3.63 15.03 -5.08
CA GLU A 311 -3.03 14.13 -4.08
C GLU A 311 -2.56 14.89 -2.84
N MET A 312 -1.93 16.06 -3.03
CA MET A 312 -1.52 16.92 -1.92
C MET A 312 -2.73 17.44 -1.13
N ALA A 313 -3.81 17.84 -1.81
CA ALA A 313 -5.04 18.28 -1.18
C ALA A 313 -5.70 17.17 -0.35
N VAL A 314 -5.74 15.94 -0.88
CA VAL A 314 -6.26 14.77 -0.16
C VAL A 314 -5.45 14.47 1.10
N LEU A 315 -4.12 14.50 1.02
CA LEU A 315 -3.25 14.32 2.19
C LEU A 315 -3.40 15.45 3.20
N ALA A 316 -3.55 16.70 2.75
CA ALA A 316 -3.80 17.84 3.61
C ALA A 316 -5.10 17.69 4.39
N TRP A 317 -6.18 17.32 3.72
CA TRP A 317 -7.44 17.00 4.40
C TRP A 317 -7.28 15.85 5.40
N TRP A 318 -6.59 14.77 5.04
CA TRP A 318 -6.41 13.63 5.95
C TRP A 318 -5.66 14.03 7.24
N ILE A 319 -4.66 14.91 7.13
CA ILE A 319 -3.95 15.46 8.28
C ILE A 319 -4.86 16.38 9.10
N GLU A 320 -5.58 17.29 8.44
CA GLU A 320 -6.52 18.22 9.06
C GLU A 320 -7.63 17.49 9.82
N ALA A 321 -8.13 16.39 9.27
CA ALA A 321 -9.13 15.51 9.88
C ALA A 321 -8.60 14.72 11.10
N GLY A 322 -7.36 14.97 11.53
CA GLY A 322 -6.76 14.34 12.71
C GLY A 322 -6.07 13.01 12.43
N VAL A 323 -5.65 12.76 11.18
CA VAL A 323 -4.92 11.55 10.77
C VAL A 323 -5.72 10.27 11.09
N PRO A 324 -7.01 10.18 10.70
CA PRO A 324 -7.86 9.06 11.08
C PRO A 324 -7.34 7.74 10.49
N LYS A 325 -7.14 6.73 11.35
CA LYS A 325 -6.82 5.35 10.94
C LYS A 325 -8.00 4.67 10.24
N SER A 326 -9.21 4.88 10.77
CA SER A 326 -10.43 4.19 10.36
C SER A 326 -11.57 5.17 10.09
N GLY A 327 -12.65 4.66 9.51
CA GLY A 327 -13.84 5.40 9.15
C GLY A 327 -13.77 5.86 7.71
N THR A 328 -14.89 5.74 7.01
CA THR A 328 -15.00 6.09 5.59
C THR A 328 -14.91 7.60 5.37
N LEU A 329 -14.59 8.03 4.15
CA LEU A 329 -14.63 9.45 3.77
C LEU A 329 -15.97 10.10 4.15
N LYS A 330 -17.09 9.39 3.96
CA LYS A 330 -18.43 9.85 4.35
C LYS A 330 -18.57 9.95 5.87
N ALA A 331 -18.17 8.92 6.62
CA ALA A 331 -18.26 8.93 8.09
C ALA A 331 -17.36 10.01 8.72
N ARG A 332 -16.30 10.42 8.01
CA ARG A 332 -15.39 11.51 8.40
C ARG A 332 -15.80 12.87 7.85
N ASN A 333 -16.97 12.98 7.22
CA ASN A 333 -17.48 14.22 6.61
C ASN A 333 -16.47 14.87 5.64
N ALA A 334 -15.78 14.05 4.83
CA ALA A 334 -14.86 14.56 3.82
C ALA A 334 -15.61 15.50 2.85
N PRO A 335 -15.10 16.73 2.62
CA PRO A 335 -15.70 17.67 1.68
C PRO A 335 -15.88 17.07 0.28
N VAL A 336 -16.87 17.56 -0.47
CA VAL A 336 -17.15 17.09 -1.84
C VAL A 336 -15.91 17.25 -2.71
N GLU A 337 -15.23 18.37 -2.58
CA GLU A 337 -14.04 18.75 -3.34
C GLU A 337 -12.90 17.74 -3.13
N ILE A 338 -12.70 17.28 -1.89
CA ILE A 338 -11.68 16.27 -1.55
C ILE A 338 -12.04 14.90 -2.13
N ARG A 339 -13.32 14.52 -2.08
CA ARG A 339 -13.78 13.27 -2.69
C ARG A 339 -13.62 13.30 -4.22
N VAL A 340 -13.84 14.45 -4.85
CA VAL A 340 -13.61 14.66 -6.28
C VAL A 340 -12.12 14.68 -6.60
N ALA A 341 -11.30 15.36 -5.82
CA ALA A 341 -9.85 15.34 -5.97
C ALA A 341 -9.32 13.89 -5.89
N PHE A 342 -9.75 13.14 -4.87
CA PHE A 342 -9.39 11.74 -4.73
C PHE A 342 -9.83 10.88 -5.93
N SER A 343 -11.03 11.10 -6.47
CA SER A 343 -11.49 10.36 -7.67
C SER A 343 -10.55 10.58 -8.86
N ARG A 344 -9.97 11.78 -8.98
CA ARG A 344 -9.00 12.14 -10.03
C ARG A 344 -7.61 11.53 -9.83
N THR A 345 -7.30 11.05 -8.64
CA THR A 345 -6.08 10.28 -8.38
C THR A 345 -6.20 8.82 -8.84
N LEU A 346 -7.43 8.32 -9.05
CA LEU A 346 -7.65 6.93 -9.44
C LEU A 346 -7.29 6.68 -10.91
N PRO A 347 -6.75 5.50 -11.26
CA PRO A 347 -6.57 5.07 -12.64
C PRO A 347 -7.88 5.13 -13.42
N GLU A 348 -7.81 5.47 -14.69
CA GLU A 348 -8.99 5.73 -15.54
C GLU A 348 -10.00 4.58 -15.51
N GLY A 349 -9.54 3.33 -15.62
CA GLY A 349 -10.42 2.15 -15.58
C GLY A 349 -11.13 1.95 -14.24
N GLU A 350 -10.51 2.34 -13.13
CA GLU A 350 -11.14 2.30 -11.80
C GLU A 350 -12.13 3.45 -11.63
N ARG A 351 -11.78 4.65 -12.11
CA ARG A 351 -12.66 5.83 -12.05
C ARG A 351 -13.99 5.58 -12.78
N ARG A 352 -13.94 5.00 -13.99
CA ARG A 352 -15.14 4.67 -14.77
C ARG A 352 -16.06 3.69 -14.04
N VAL A 353 -15.49 2.66 -13.42
CA VAL A 353 -16.25 1.65 -12.65
C VAL A 353 -16.93 2.30 -11.44
N VAL A 354 -16.21 3.15 -10.71
CA VAL A 354 -16.77 3.86 -9.55
C VAL A 354 -17.89 4.81 -9.98
N GLU A 355 -17.69 5.55 -11.06
CA GLU A 355 -18.70 6.47 -11.62
C GLU A 355 -19.96 5.72 -12.07
N GLU A 356 -19.81 4.58 -12.74
CA GLU A 356 -20.94 3.73 -13.13
C GLU A 356 -21.71 3.20 -11.91
N LEU A 357 -21.00 2.73 -10.89
CA LEU A 357 -21.61 2.25 -9.64
C LEU A 357 -22.34 3.35 -8.88
N GLN A 358 -21.77 4.56 -8.82
CA GLN A 358 -22.40 5.73 -8.19
C GLN A 358 -23.67 6.15 -8.95
N ASN A 359 -23.60 6.20 -10.28
CA ASN A 359 -24.74 6.54 -11.12
C ASN A 359 -25.86 5.49 -11.02
N ARG A 360 -25.51 4.20 -10.91
CA ARG A 360 -26.47 3.12 -10.70
C ARG A 360 -27.17 3.25 -9.35
N GLN A 361 -26.42 3.46 -8.28
CA GLN A 361 -27.00 3.68 -6.94
C GLN A 361 -27.90 4.93 -6.89
N ALA A 362 -27.48 6.03 -7.52
CA ALA A 362 -28.30 7.24 -7.62
C ALA A 362 -29.60 6.98 -8.40
N SER A 363 -29.53 6.23 -9.50
CA SER A 363 -30.70 5.85 -10.31
C SER A 363 -31.67 4.93 -9.57
N GLU A 364 -31.17 3.92 -8.85
CA GLU A 364 -31.97 3.00 -8.03
C GLU A 364 -32.66 3.74 -6.87
N TYR A 365 -31.94 4.67 -6.25
CA TYR A 365 -32.49 5.49 -5.18
C TYR A 365 -33.57 6.45 -5.69
N GLU A 366 -33.36 7.11 -6.83
CA GLU A 366 -34.40 7.95 -7.44
C GLU A 366 -35.61 7.12 -7.88
N ALA A 367 -35.42 5.90 -8.38
CA ALA A 367 -36.52 4.97 -8.66
C ALA A 367 -37.31 4.63 -7.38
N THR A 368 -36.62 4.44 -6.25
CA THR A 368 -37.24 4.25 -4.93
C THR A 368 -38.07 5.47 -4.51
N LEU A 369 -37.51 6.68 -4.64
CA LEU A 369 -38.22 7.93 -4.32
C LEU A 369 -39.44 8.12 -5.22
N LYS A 370 -39.34 7.80 -6.52
CA LYS A 370 -40.46 7.86 -7.47
C LYS A 370 -41.58 6.90 -7.06
N GLY A 371 -41.27 5.67 -6.67
CA GLY A 371 -42.24 4.70 -6.16
C GLY A 371 -42.94 5.18 -4.89
N LEU A 372 -42.18 5.82 -3.98
CA LEU A 372 -42.75 6.38 -2.74
C LEU A 372 -43.65 7.58 -3.02
N ARG A 373 -43.23 8.51 -3.89
CA ARG A 373 -44.03 9.67 -4.35
C ARG A 373 -45.36 9.22 -4.98
N ALA A 374 -45.39 8.07 -5.63
CA ALA A 374 -46.59 7.52 -6.25
C ALA A 374 -47.54 6.78 -5.25
N SER A 375 -47.01 6.31 -4.12
CA SER A 375 -47.73 5.41 -3.19
C SER A 375 -48.14 6.05 -1.87
N VAL A 376 -47.63 7.26 -1.57
CA VAL A 376 -47.92 7.99 -0.34
C VAL A 376 -48.34 9.42 -0.66
N PRO A 377 -49.56 9.84 -0.29
CA PRO A 377 -50.06 11.17 -0.63
C PRO A 377 -49.30 12.27 0.13
N GLY A 378 -48.71 13.21 -0.59
CA GLY A 378 -47.91 14.29 -0.02
C GLY A 378 -46.82 14.76 -0.98
N SER A 379 -45.88 15.57 -0.48
CA SER A 379 -44.73 16.06 -1.25
C SER A 379 -43.44 15.53 -0.65
N LEU A 380 -42.70 14.71 -1.40
CA LEU A 380 -41.35 14.26 -1.05
C LEU A 380 -40.33 14.90 -1.99
N ARG A 381 -39.41 15.70 -1.43
CA ARG A 381 -38.37 16.40 -2.19
C ARG A 381 -37.01 16.29 -1.52
N ALA A 382 -35.95 16.41 -2.32
CA ALA A 382 -34.62 16.67 -1.80
C ALA A 382 -34.51 18.14 -1.41
N ILE A 383 -33.84 18.43 -0.30
CA ILE A 383 -33.60 19.80 0.18
C ILE A 383 -32.58 20.49 -0.73
N LEU A 384 -31.55 19.75 -1.19
CA LEU A 384 -30.55 20.20 -2.15
C LEU A 384 -30.44 19.24 -3.34
N PRO A 385 -30.24 19.75 -4.58
CA PRO A 385 -30.02 18.89 -5.74
C PRO A 385 -28.82 17.98 -5.57
N GLY A 386 -29.01 16.66 -5.77
CA GLY A 386 -27.92 15.67 -5.71
C GLY A 386 -27.61 15.15 -4.29
N GLU A 387 -28.29 15.63 -3.26
CA GLU A 387 -28.15 15.14 -1.89
C GLU A 387 -29.28 14.18 -1.49
N ARG A 388 -29.02 13.38 -0.46
CA ARG A 388 -30.00 12.45 0.12
C ARG A 388 -30.74 13.05 1.30
N ASP A 389 -30.66 14.35 1.50
CA ASP A 389 -31.36 15.01 2.59
C ASP A 389 -32.75 15.42 2.12
N LEU A 390 -33.76 14.81 2.71
CA LEU A 390 -35.14 14.85 2.25
C LEU A 390 -36.03 15.70 3.17
N GLU A 391 -36.99 16.36 2.55
CA GLU A 391 -38.15 16.98 3.18
C GLU A 391 -39.42 16.24 2.73
N TYR A 392 -40.31 15.98 3.68
CA TYR A 392 -41.65 15.47 3.40
C TYR A 392 -42.74 16.35 3.99
N THR A 393 -43.74 16.69 3.17
CA THR A 393 -44.93 17.45 3.59
C THR A 393 -46.20 16.63 3.32
N ALA A 394 -46.84 16.18 4.39
CA ALA A 394 -48.12 15.47 4.38
C ALA A 394 -49.33 16.42 4.48
N ALA A 395 -49.13 17.69 4.88
CA ALA A 395 -50.21 18.65 5.10
C ALA A 395 -51.16 18.83 3.90
N ILE A 396 -50.65 18.65 2.67
CA ILE A 396 -51.43 18.72 1.43
C ILE A 396 -52.46 17.57 1.34
N ALA A 397 -52.18 16.42 1.94
CA ALA A 397 -53.06 15.28 1.98
C ALA A 397 -54.09 15.34 3.14
N GLY A 398 -53.87 16.20 4.13
CA GLY A 398 -54.75 16.36 5.29
C GLY A 398 -55.01 15.03 6.01
N THR A 399 -56.25 14.81 6.47
CA THR A 399 -56.63 13.61 7.23
C THR A 399 -56.63 12.31 6.44
N SER A 400 -56.43 12.36 5.11
CA SER A 400 -56.25 11.15 4.30
C SER A 400 -54.87 10.51 4.50
N PHE A 401 -53.92 11.25 5.08
CA PHE A 401 -52.63 10.74 5.51
C PHE A 401 -52.72 10.31 6.98
N GLY A 402 -52.59 9.01 7.27
CA GLY A 402 -52.62 8.47 8.62
C GLY A 402 -51.38 7.66 8.98
N ASP A 403 -51.49 6.86 10.04
CA ASP A 403 -50.39 6.04 10.55
C ASP A 403 -49.87 5.02 9.52
N ALA A 404 -50.75 4.51 8.65
CA ALA A 404 -50.38 3.57 7.59
C ALA A 404 -49.49 4.24 6.52
N GLU A 405 -49.79 5.47 6.12
CA GLU A 405 -49.00 6.26 5.20
C GLU A 405 -47.67 6.65 5.82
N LEU A 406 -47.68 7.09 7.09
CA LEU A 406 -46.46 7.41 7.83
C LEU A 406 -45.53 6.20 7.94
N GLN A 407 -46.07 4.99 8.13
CA GLN A 407 -45.29 3.76 8.17
C GLN A 407 -44.52 3.51 6.85
N LYS A 408 -45.10 3.83 5.70
CA LYS A 408 -44.45 3.68 4.38
C LYS A 408 -43.23 4.58 4.23
N LEU A 409 -43.24 5.77 4.83
CA LEU A 409 -42.10 6.70 4.84
C LEU A 409 -40.89 6.16 5.61
N GLY A 410 -41.06 5.15 6.47
CA GLY A 410 -39.96 4.51 7.18
C GLY A 410 -38.89 3.90 6.27
N SER A 411 -39.19 3.65 5.00
CA SER A 411 -38.24 3.15 3.99
C SER A 411 -37.17 4.19 3.60
N VAL A 412 -37.48 5.48 3.73
CA VAL A 412 -36.56 6.61 3.46
C VAL A 412 -36.22 7.39 4.72
N GLY A 413 -36.56 6.84 5.90
CA GLY A 413 -36.45 7.56 7.17
C GLY A 413 -35.04 8.04 7.50
N GLY A 414 -34.01 7.25 7.18
CA GLY A 414 -32.60 7.60 7.43
C GLY A 414 -32.10 8.84 6.68
N ASP A 415 -32.90 9.33 5.73
CA ASP A 415 -32.60 10.44 4.83
C ASP A 415 -33.52 11.65 5.07
N LEU A 416 -34.54 11.55 5.95
CA LEU A 416 -35.45 12.64 6.26
C LEU A 416 -34.86 13.60 7.31
N LEU A 417 -34.73 14.88 6.94
CA LEU A 417 -34.39 15.99 7.84
C LEU A 417 -35.63 16.73 8.32
N TRP A 418 -36.58 16.99 7.42
CA TRP A 418 -37.77 17.80 7.72
C TRP A 418 -39.05 17.02 7.42
N LEU A 419 -39.96 16.99 8.39
CA LEU A 419 -41.21 16.26 8.30
C LEU A 419 -42.38 17.13 8.79
N ASP A 420 -43.29 17.46 7.90
CA ASP A 420 -44.54 18.16 8.20
C ASP A 420 -45.71 17.19 8.11
N LEU A 421 -46.27 16.84 9.27
CA LEU A 421 -47.47 16.02 9.46
C LEU A 421 -48.66 16.85 9.94
N SER A 422 -48.60 18.17 9.78
CA SER A 422 -49.65 19.04 10.31
C SER A 422 -51.00 18.75 9.65
N ARG A 423 -52.06 18.75 10.47
CA ARG A 423 -53.46 18.54 10.10
C ARG A 423 -53.71 17.19 9.41
N THR A 424 -52.93 16.17 9.77
CA THR A 424 -53.08 14.80 9.28
C THR A 424 -53.85 13.92 10.26
N GLY A 425 -54.19 12.70 9.83
CA GLY A 425 -54.82 11.66 10.64
C GLY A 425 -53.84 10.85 11.50
N VAL A 426 -52.61 11.34 11.69
CA VAL A 426 -51.56 10.67 12.47
C VAL A 426 -51.91 10.67 13.97
N THR A 427 -51.63 9.54 14.62
CA THR A 427 -51.83 9.30 16.05
C THR A 427 -50.54 8.87 16.75
N ASP A 428 -50.61 8.66 18.06
CA ASP A 428 -49.50 8.13 18.87
C ASP A 428 -48.96 6.79 18.35
N ALA A 429 -49.80 5.96 17.74
CA ALA A 429 -49.38 4.69 17.18
C ALA A 429 -48.42 4.88 15.99
N GLY A 430 -48.72 5.85 15.12
CA GLY A 430 -47.90 6.17 13.95
C GLY A 430 -46.52 6.75 14.31
N LEU A 431 -46.41 7.55 15.37
CA LEU A 431 -45.16 8.20 15.75
C LEU A 431 -44.03 7.23 16.15
N LYS A 432 -44.34 5.96 16.44
CA LYS A 432 -43.31 4.93 16.68
C LYS A 432 -42.37 4.74 15.49
N VAL A 433 -42.82 4.99 14.25
CA VAL A 433 -41.95 4.86 13.07
C VAL A 433 -40.86 5.92 13.02
N LEU A 434 -41.01 7.03 13.74
CA LEU A 434 -40.01 8.10 13.75
C LEU A 434 -38.66 7.65 14.30
N ALA A 435 -38.59 6.55 15.06
CA ALA A 435 -37.33 5.92 15.44
C ALA A 435 -36.45 5.51 14.24
N LYS A 436 -37.05 5.35 13.04
CA LYS A 436 -36.33 5.09 11.78
C LYS A 436 -35.82 6.37 11.10
N MET A 437 -36.02 7.54 11.72
CA MET A 437 -35.69 8.87 11.18
C MET A 437 -34.65 9.60 12.05
N PRO A 438 -33.47 9.01 12.31
CA PRO A 438 -32.53 9.52 13.30
C PRO A 438 -31.93 10.90 12.96
N LYS A 439 -32.00 11.32 11.69
CA LYS A 439 -31.50 12.63 11.24
C LYS A 439 -32.52 13.75 11.35
N LEU A 440 -33.76 13.47 11.78
CA LEU A 440 -34.84 14.45 11.75
C LEU A 440 -34.50 15.67 12.62
N GLU A 441 -34.53 16.86 12.02
CA GLU A 441 -34.25 18.14 12.67
C GLU A 441 -35.52 18.96 12.93
N ARG A 442 -36.53 18.82 12.06
CA ARG A 442 -37.78 19.57 12.13
C ARG A 442 -38.98 18.65 12.00
N LEU A 443 -39.89 18.74 12.96
CA LEU A 443 -41.14 17.97 12.99
C LEU A 443 -42.32 18.89 13.29
N ASP A 444 -43.31 18.93 12.39
CA ASP A 444 -44.59 19.61 12.63
C ASP A 444 -45.72 18.58 12.82
N LEU A 445 -46.34 18.56 14.00
CA LEU A 445 -47.47 17.69 14.37
C LEU A 445 -48.76 18.51 14.60
N ARG A 446 -48.79 19.77 14.17
CA ARG A 446 -49.87 20.69 14.51
C ARG A 446 -51.23 20.16 14.06
N GLY A 447 -52.22 20.17 14.95
CA GLY A 447 -53.60 19.77 14.65
C GLY A 447 -53.76 18.28 14.34
N THR A 448 -52.90 17.42 14.90
CA THR A 448 -53.02 15.95 14.83
C THR A 448 -53.65 15.38 16.11
N ALA A 449 -53.99 14.10 16.10
CA ALA A 449 -54.55 13.39 17.26
C ALA A 449 -53.48 12.90 18.26
N VAL A 450 -52.26 13.44 18.17
CA VAL A 450 -51.11 13.06 19.01
C VAL A 450 -51.30 13.52 20.47
N GLY A 451 -50.98 12.63 21.41
CA GLY A 451 -50.93 12.84 22.84
C GLY A 451 -49.57 12.50 23.46
N ASP A 452 -49.56 12.24 24.77
CA ASP A 452 -48.32 12.08 25.54
C ASP A 452 -47.49 10.85 25.13
N ASP A 453 -48.15 9.77 24.71
CA ASP A 453 -47.48 8.54 24.28
C ASP A 453 -46.72 8.75 22.97
N GLY A 454 -47.29 9.54 22.06
CA GLY A 454 -46.65 9.91 20.80
C GLY A 454 -45.43 10.78 21.01
N VAL A 455 -45.50 11.77 21.92
CA VAL A 455 -44.35 12.60 22.27
C VAL A 455 -43.22 11.77 22.90
N ARG A 456 -43.57 10.75 23.71
CA ARG A 456 -42.57 9.84 24.29
C ARG A 456 -41.80 9.03 23.24
N ALA A 457 -42.44 8.70 22.11
CA ALA A 457 -41.79 8.01 20.99
C ALA A 457 -40.68 8.85 20.33
N LEU A 458 -40.69 10.18 20.52
CA LEU A 458 -39.68 11.08 19.96
C LEU A 458 -38.31 10.98 20.64
N ALA A 459 -38.20 10.30 21.79
CA ALA A 459 -36.98 10.24 22.61
C ALA A 459 -35.71 9.79 21.86
N SER A 460 -35.86 9.03 20.76
CA SER A 460 -34.75 8.57 19.92
C SER A 460 -34.21 9.62 18.95
N LEU A 461 -34.90 10.75 18.76
CA LEU A 461 -34.56 11.78 17.78
C LEU A 461 -33.54 12.78 18.34
N SER A 462 -32.29 12.34 18.52
CA SER A 462 -31.23 13.15 19.12
C SER A 462 -30.89 14.43 18.34
N ASN A 463 -31.24 14.49 17.05
CA ASN A 463 -31.00 15.64 16.17
C ASN A 463 -32.19 16.61 16.08
N LEU A 464 -33.33 16.32 16.72
CA LEU A 464 -34.53 17.14 16.59
C LEU A 464 -34.31 18.53 17.22
N GLN A 465 -34.45 19.58 16.43
CA GLN A 465 -34.21 20.97 16.83
C GLN A 465 -35.51 21.76 16.99
N THR A 466 -36.49 21.52 16.12
CA THR A 466 -37.78 22.21 16.11
C THR A 466 -38.92 21.21 16.13
N LEU A 467 -39.84 21.39 17.09
CA LEU A 467 -41.04 20.58 17.24
C LEU A 467 -42.28 21.46 17.36
N SER A 468 -43.29 21.23 16.53
CA SER A 468 -44.60 21.89 16.67
C SER A 468 -45.63 20.89 17.16
N LEU A 469 -46.19 21.14 18.34
CA LEU A 469 -47.27 20.38 18.98
C LEU A 469 -48.58 21.19 19.00
N TYR A 470 -48.66 22.27 18.23
CA TYR A 470 -49.78 23.20 18.32
C TYR A 470 -51.13 22.51 18.04
N GLY A 471 -52.13 22.67 18.90
CA GLY A 471 -53.46 22.08 18.71
C GLY A 471 -53.47 20.54 18.79
N THR A 472 -52.55 19.94 19.55
CA THR A 472 -52.52 18.49 19.84
C THR A 472 -53.09 18.20 21.24
N TRP A 473 -53.18 16.92 21.60
CA TRP A 473 -53.76 16.45 22.86
C TRP A 473 -52.74 16.29 23.99
N VAL A 474 -51.52 16.80 23.80
CA VAL A 474 -50.40 16.71 24.74
C VAL A 474 -50.71 17.44 26.06
N THR A 475 -50.33 16.82 27.17
CA THR A 475 -50.41 17.35 28.54
C THR A 475 -49.02 17.60 29.13
N ASP A 476 -48.98 18.03 30.39
CA ASP A 476 -47.72 18.21 31.13
C ASP A 476 -46.88 16.91 31.20
N ALA A 477 -47.52 15.73 31.17
CA ALA A 477 -46.83 14.44 31.20
C ALA A 477 -46.04 14.16 29.90
N GLY A 478 -46.58 14.54 28.74
CA GLY A 478 -45.89 14.42 27.46
C GLY A 478 -44.69 15.38 27.37
N LEU A 479 -44.85 16.60 27.88
CA LEU A 479 -43.81 17.62 27.94
C LEU A 479 -42.55 17.16 28.67
N GLU A 480 -42.71 16.37 29.74
CA GLU A 480 -41.60 15.81 30.52
C GLU A 480 -40.66 14.96 29.65
N SER A 481 -41.20 14.29 28.63
CA SER A 481 -40.43 13.44 27.70
C SER A 481 -39.48 14.25 26.82
N LEU A 482 -39.71 15.56 26.64
CA LEU A 482 -38.84 16.44 25.83
C LEU A 482 -37.53 16.80 26.52
N ARG A 483 -37.39 16.57 27.85
CA ARG A 483 -36.15 16.86 28.58
C ARG A 483 -34.94 16.10 28.02
N GLY A 484 -35.16 14.87 27.55
CA GLY A 484 -34.15 13.96 27.04
C GLY A 484 -33.65 14.26 25.62
N LEU A 485 -34.22 15.25 24.91
CA LEU A 485 -33.83 15.57 23.53
C LEU A 485 -32.70 16.61 23.51
N PRO A 486 -31.43 16.21 23.31
CA PRO A 486 -30.29 17.10 23.54
C PRO A 486 -30.27 18.30 22.58
N SER A 487 -30.72 18.12 21.34
CA SER A 487 -30.66 19.15 20.29
C SER A 487 -31.91 20.03 20.20
N LEU A 488 -32.95 19.78 20.99
CA LEU A 488 -34.21 20.52 20.89
C LEU A 488 -34.03 21.98 21.35
N ARG A 489 -34.31 22.91 20.44
CA ARG A 489 -34.15 24.36 20.61
C ARG A 489 -35.46 25.11 20.64
N ARG A 490 -36.48 24.62 19.94
CA ARG A 490 -37.78 25.29 19.84
C ARG A 490 -38.93 24.30 19.91
N VAL A 491 -39.92 24.59 20.75
CA VAL A 491 -41.18 23.86 20.79
C VAL A 491 -42.39 24.81 20.80
N TYR A 492 -43.40 24.48 20.00
CA TYR A 492 -44.68 25.22 19.97
C TYR A 492 -45.75 24.37 20.64
N VAL A 493 -46.38 24.89 21.70
CA VAL A 493 -47.35 24.14 22.54
C VAL A 493 -48.73 24.81 22.60
N GLY A 494 -48.98 25.82 21.77
CA GLY A 494 -50.27 26.50 21.75
C GLY A 494 -51.44 25.60 21.42
N GLY A 495 -52.59 25.83 22.06
CA GLY A 495 -53.78 25.00 21.87
C GLY A 495 -53.64 23.54 22.32
N THR A 496 -52.65 23.22 23.15
CA THR A 496 -52.52 21.91 23.83
C THR A 496 -53.20 21.93 25.21
N LYS A 497 -53.17 20.80 25.92
CA LYS A 497 -53.62 20.68 27.32
C LYS A 497 -52.50 20.95 28.34
N VAL A 498 -51.38 21.49 27.87
CA VAL A 498 -50.25 21.88 28.72
C VAL A 498 -50.65 23.06 29.60
N THR A 499 -50.37 22.94 30.90
CA THR A 499 -50.63 23.99 31.87
C THR A 499 -49.45 24.94 32.00
N GLU A 500 -49.68 26.13 32.57
CA GLU A 500 -48.60 27.07 32.88
C GLU A 500 -47.55 26.48 33.83
N PRO A 501 -47.92 25.78 34.93
CA PRO A 501 -46.97 25.03 35.74
C PRO A 501 -46.12 24.01 34.97
N GLY A 502 -46.71 23.27 34.02
CA GLY A 502 -45.98 22.31 33.19
C GLY A 502 -44.92 22.96 32.30
N ARG A 503 -45.27 24.09 31.66
CA ARG A 503 -44.30 24.90 30.88
C ARG A 503 -43.17 25.40 31.77
N ASP A 504 -43.50 25.91 32.94
CA ASP A 504 -42.53 26.46 33.88
C ASP A 504 -41.54 25.40 34.37
N ALA A 505 -42.03 24.18 34.63
CA ALA A 505 -41.20 23.04 34.96
C ALA A 505 -40.20 22.70 33.84
N LEU A 506 -40.65 22.63 32.58
CA LEU A 506 -39.74 22.37 31.47
C LEU A 506 -38.78 23.54 31.22
N ARG A 507 -39.22 24.80 31.34
CA ARG A 507 -38.37 25.98 31.21
C ARG A 507 -37.24 25.96 32.21
N LYS A 508 -37.53 25.56 33.45
CA LYS A 508 -36.52 25.41 34.50
C LYS A 508 -35.54 24.28 34.20
N ALA A 509 -36.02 23.16 33.65
CA ALA A 509 -35.18 22.02 33.28
C ALA A 509 -34.34 22.26 32.00
N ARG A 510 -34.84 23.08 31.07
CA ARG A 510 -34.22 23.40 29.78
C ARG A 510 -34.28 24.91 29.50
N PRO A 511 -33.48 25.75 30.19
CA PRO A 511 -33.54 27.21 30.05
C PRO A 511 -33.30 27.74 28.63
N GLN A 512 -32.55 27.00 27.83
CA GLN A 512 -32.20 27.29 26.44
C GLN A 512 -33.28 26.88 25.42
N LEU A 513 -34.32 26.15 25.84
CA LEU A 513 -35.42 25.72 24.98
C LEU A 513 -36.43 26.86 24.85
N LEU A 514 -36.59 27.40 23.64
CA LEU A 514 -37.61 28.39 23.35
C LEU A 514 -38.97 27.71 23.26
N MET A 515 -39.84 27.99 24.23
CA MET A 515 -41.24 27.59 24.20
C MET A 515 -42.10 28.74 23.70
N THR A 516 -42.86 28.50 22.63
CA THR A 516 -43.86 29.43 22.13
C THR A 516 -45.24 28.89 22.49
N PRO A 517 -46.08 29.67 23.18
CA PRO A 517 -47.45 29.29 23.51
C PRO A 517 -48.39 29.33 22.30
#